data_AF-A0A1Q7UHE0-F1
#
_entry.id   AF-A0A1Q7UHE0-F1
#
_cell.length_a   1.000
_cell.length_b   1.000
_cell.length_c   1.000
_cell.angle_alpha   90.00
_cell.angle_beta   90.00
_cell.angle_gamma   90.00
#
_symmetry.space_group_name_H-M   'P 1'
#
loop_
_entity.id
_entity.type
_entity.pdbx_description
1 polymer ?
#
loop_
_entity_poly.entity_id
_entity_poly.type
_entity_poly.pdbx_seq_one_letter_code
_entity_poly.pdbx_strand_id
1 'polypeptide(L)'
;MRRSLWALLLLAALAAGCNTEPSAYNAKPTGKCIREKLHYRVASDPASLGVVEGHAARGGLVVHHPGNAIRIAFGENTDDVPGIESGYRRFAPKKLRPHITDVLRTNKNVVFLWTVTPPSEEIDAVYGCLKG
;
A
#
# COMPACT_ATOMS: atom_id res chain seq x y z
N MET A 1 -47.18 -13.28 23.51
CA MET A 1 -46.69 -12.60 22.28
C MET A 1 -45.47 -11.72 22.58
N ARG A 2 -44.36 -12.29 23.09
CA ARG A 2 -43.22 -11.49 23.59
C ARG A 2 -41.84 -12.02 23.16
N ARG A 3 -41.82 -13.05 22.31
CA ARG A 3 -40.60 -13.73 21.82
C ARG A 3 -40.21 -13.33 20.38
N SER A 4 -41.08 -12.59 19.68
CA SER A 4 -40.89 -12.27 18.26
C SER A 4 -40.08 -10.99 18.00
N LEU A 5 -39.84 -10.17 19.03
CA LEU A 5 -39.12 -8.89 18.89
C LEU A 5 -37.59 -9.04 18.97
N TRP A 6 -37.09 -10.16 19.50
CA TRP A 6 -35.65 -10.39 19.66
C TRP A 6 -34.99 -10.95 18.40
N ALA A 7 -35.74 -11.66 17.56
CA ALA A 7 -35.23 -12.21 16.30
C ALA A 7 -35.01 -11.14 15.22
N LEU A 8 -35.78 -10.05 15.25
CA LEU A 8 -35.65 -8.94 14.30
C LEU A 8 -34.46 -8.00 14.60
N LEU A 9 -34.00 -7.95 15.85
CA LEU A 9 -32.86 -7.12 16.25
C LEU A 9 -31.50 -7.76 15.93
N LEU A 10 -31.42 -9.09 15.78
CA LEU A 10 -30.18 -9.78 15.43
C LEU A 10 -29.87 -9.75 13.92
N LEU A 11 -30.87 -9.62 13.04
CA LEU A 11 -30.65 -9.54 11.59
C LEU A 11 -30.17 -8.16 11.11
N ALA A 12 -30.35 -7.09 11.89
CA ALA A 12 -29.89 -5.75 11.51
C ALA A 12 -28.38 -5.52 11.70
N ALA A 13 -27.67 -6.42 12.41
CA ALA A 13 -26.25 -6.25 12.71
C ALA A 13 -25.29 -6.76 11.62
N LEU A 14 -25.78 -7.44 10.58
CA LEU A 14 -24.95 -8.00 9.50
C LEU A 14 -24.77 -7.04 8.29
N ALA A 15 -25.35 -5.84 8.33
CA ALA A 15 -25.35 -4.90 7.21
C ALA A 15 -24.32 -3.75 7.31
N ALA A 16 -23.48 -3.71 8.34
CA ALA A 16 -22.48 -2.66 8.52
C ALA A 16 -21.05 -3.20 8.23
N GLY A 17 -20.80 -3.56 6.97
CA GLY A 17 -19.48 -4.08 6.58
C GLY A 17 -19.22 -4.12 5.08
N CYS A 18 -19.95 -3.36 4.25
CA CYS A 18 -19.52 -3.11 2.87
C CYS A 18 -18.35 -2.13 2.89
N ASN A 19 -17.16 -2.61 3.25
CA ASN A 19 -15.92 -1.97 2.84
C ASN A 19 -15.70 -2.34 1.37
N THR A 20 -16.41 -1.68 0.47
CA THR A 20 -16.13 -1.80 -0.97
C THR A 20 -14.68 -1.36 -1.17
N GLU A 21 -13.85 -2.27 -1.67
CA GLU A 21 -12.44 -1.98 -1.93
C GLU A 21 -12.35 -0.75 -2.86
N PRO A 22 -11.53 0.25 -2.55
CA PRO A 22 -11.46 1.47 -3.35
C PRO A 22 -11.03 1.16 -4.79
N SER A 23 -11.49 1.99 -5.73
CA SER A 23 -11.11 1.90 -7.13
C SER A 23 -9.62 2.19 -7.35
N ALA A 24 -9.04 3.06 -6.52
CA ALA A 24 -7.61 3.38 -6.51
C ALA A 24 -7.15 3.70 -5.08
N TYR A 25 -5.96 3.25 -4.71
CA TYR A 25 -5.33 3.55 -3.43
C TYR A 25 -4.63 4.91 -3.43
N ASN A 26 -4.38 5.46 -2.25
CA ASN A 26 -3.74 6.76 -2.06
C ASN A 26 -2.69 6.71 -0.93
N ALA A 27 -1.59 7.46 -1.10
CA ALA A 27 -0.48 7.47 -0.17
C ALA A 27 -0.89 7.96 1.24
N LYS A 28 -1.70 9.01 1.35
CA LYS A 28 -2.03 9.63 2.65
C LYS A 28 -2.79 8.70 3.60
N PRO A 29 -3.95 8.12 3.22
CA PRO A 29 -4.68 7.21 4.12
C PRO A 29 -3.95 5.88 4.32
N THR A 30 -3.24 5.38 3.30
CA THR A 30 -2.40 4.17 3.43
C THR A 30 -1.28 4.39 4.45
N GLY A 31 -0.53 5.48 4.33
CA GLY A 31 0.54 5.83 5.24
C GLY A 31 0.06 6.04 6.68
N LYS A 32 -1.15 6.61 6.86
CA LYS A 32 -1.80 6.69 8.18
C LYS A 32 -2.04 5.30 8.78
N CYS A 33 -2.63 4.39 8.02
CA CYS A 33 -2.86 3.01 8.47
C CYS A 33 -1.56 2.32 8.88
N ILE A 34 -0.51 2.42 8.05
CA ILE A 34 0.78 1.78 8.32
C ILE A 34 1.39 2.30 9.64
N ARG A 35 1.35 3.61 9.88
CA ARG A 35 1.83 4.18 11.16
C ARG A 35 1.03 3.69 12.37
N GLU A 36 -0.29 3.65 12.24
CA GLU A 36 -1.19 3.38 13.38
C GLU A 36 -1.32 1.89 13.70
N LYS A 37 -1.39 1.01 12.67
CA LYS A 37 -1.62 -0.42 12.84
C LYS A 37 -0.34 -1.25 12.88
N LEU A 38 0.65 -0.91 12.06
CA LEU A 38 1.90 -1.66 11.95
C LEU A 38 3.01 -1.04 12.79
N HIS A 39 2.82 0.19 13.28
CA HIS A 39 3.82 0.96 14.03
C HIS A 39 5.14 1.15 13.26
N TYR A 40 5.09 1.13 11.93
CA TYR A 40 6.26 1.40 11.10
C TYR A 40 6.45 2.90 10.93
N ARG A 41 7.70 3.32 10.73
CA ARG A 41 8.01 4.71 10.41
C ARG A 41 7.68 4.96 8.94
N VAL A 42 6.85 5.97 8.69
CA VAL A 42 6.42 6.34 7.33
C VAL A 42 6.78 7.78 7.03
N ALA A 43 7.59 7.98 6.00
CA ALA A 43 7.91 9.28 5.43
C ALA A 43 7.08 9.52 4.16
N SER A 44 6.61 10.75 4.00
CA SER A 44 5.79 11.19 2.85
C SER A 44 6.09 12.63 2.44
N ASP A 45 7.07 13.26 3.09
CA ASP A 45 7.53 14.58 2.74
C ASP A 45 8.35 14.51 1.44
N PRO A 46 8.16 15.44 0.47
CA PRO A 46 8.85 15.36 -0.82
C PRO A 46 10.38 15.29 -0.72
N ALA A 47 11.00 15.81 0.34
CA ALA A 47 12.44 15.81 0.53
C ALA A 47 13.01 14.42 0.88
N SER A 48 12.20 13.52 1.45
CA SER A 48 12.60 12.14 1.78
C SER A 48 12.28 11.14 0.66
N LEU A 49 11.49 11.55 -0.33
CA LEU A 49 11.06 10.71 -1.43
C LEU A 49 12.09 10.69 -2.56
N GLY A 50 12.24 9.53 -3.20
CA GLY A 50 12.94 9.40 -4.48
C GLY A 50 12.13 9.94 -5.66
N VAL A 51 12.76 9.95 -6.83
CA VAL A 51 12.20 10.52 -8.06
C VAL A 51 10.86 9.89 -8.43
N VAL A 52 10.70 8.57 -8.25
CA VAL A 52 9.50 7.85 -8.71
C VAL A 52 8.31 8.12 -7.79
N GLU A 53 8.45 7.79 -6.52
CA GLU A 53 7.40 7.97 -5.52
C GLU A 53 7.10 9.44 -5.24
N GLY A 54 8.08 10.34 -5.40
CA GLY A 54 7.89 11.78 -5.27
C GLY A 54 7.05 12.44 -6.36
N HIS A 55 6.88 11.79 -7.51
CA HIS A 55 6.11 12.30 -8.67
C HIS A 55 4.88 11.46 -9.00
N ALA A 56 4.56 10.46 -8.18
CA ALA A 56 3.40 9.62 -8.40
C ALA A 56 2.09 10.40 -8.17
N ALA A 57 1.10 10.22 -9.05
CA ALA A 57 -0.11 11.05 -9.10
C ALA A 57 -0.92 11.07 -7.80
N ARG A 58 -0.98 9.94 -7.08
CA ARG A 58 -1.67 9.80 -5.79
C ARG A 58 -0.69 9.76 -4.61
N GLY A 59 0.49 10.33 -4.82
CA GLY A 59 1.57 10.47 -3.85
C GLY A 59 2.46 9.24 -3.72
N GLY A 60 3.45 9.34 -2.83
CA GLY A 60 4.39 8.28 -2.53
C GLY A 60 4.72 8.20 -1.05
N LEU A 61 5.27 7.06 -0.65
CA LEU A 61 5.69 6.77 0.72
C LEU A 61 7.06 6.10 0.72
N VAL A 62 7.84 6.38 1.77
CA VAL A 62 8.93 5.51 2.20
C VAL A 62 8.57 4.95 3.57
N VAL A 63 8.49 3.63 3.65
CA VAL A 63 8.18 2.89 4.88
C VAL A 63 9.45 2.21 5.37
N HIS A 64 9.79 2.42 6.63
CA HIS A 64 10.92 1.79 7.28
C HIS A 64 10.44 0.76 8.30
N HIS A 65 10.91 -0.47 8.12
CA HIS A 65 10.71 -1.61 9.01
C HIS A 65 12.10 -2.12 9.48
N PRO A 66 12.25 -2.73 10.66
CA PRO A 66 13.52 -3.34 11.04
C PRO A 66 14.04 -4.32 9.97
N GLY A 67 15.20 -4.03 9.38
CA GLY A 67 15.82 -4.86 8.35
C GLY A 67 15.27 -4.68 6.93
N ASN A 68 14.24 -3.86 6.71
CA ASN A 68 13.68 -3.61 5.38
C ASN A 68 13.22 -2.16 5.19
N ALA A 69 13.13 -1.73 3.94
CA ALA A 69 12.48 -0.47 3.59
C ALA A 69 11.72 -0.64 2.29
N ILE A 70 10.59 0.05 2.21
CA ILE A 70 9.65 -0.01 1.10
C ILE A 70 9.50 1.38 0.52
N ARG A 71 9.73 1.52 -0.78
CA ARG A 71 9.31 2.69 -1.54
C ARG A 71 7.99 2.36 -2.22
N ILE A 72 6.99 3.20 -2.05
CA ILE A 72 5.63 2.95 -2.53
C ILE A 72 5.21 4.14 -3.37
N ALA A 73 4.82 3.89 -4.62
CA ALA A 73 4.31 4.90 -5.53
C ALA A 73 2.87 4.57 -5.90
N PHE A 74 1.98 5.56 -5.86
CA PHE A 74 0.56 5.41 -6.14
C PHE A 74 0.22 6.15 -7.44
N GLY A 75 -0.04 5.42 -8.51
CA GLY A 75 -0.58 5.95 -9.76
C GLY A 75 -2.01 6.45 -9.60
N GLU A 76 -2.53 7.18 -10.57
CA GLU A 76 -3.93 7.59 -10.62
C GLU A 76 -4.85 6.38 -10.82
N ASN A 77 -4.41 5.43 -11.65
CA ASN A 77 -5.11 4.18 -11.95
C ASN A 77 -4.10 3.07 -12.32
N THR A 78 -4.60 1.93 -12.83
CA THR A 78 -3.76 0.78 -13.23
C THR A 78 -2.89 1.06 -14.45
N ASP A 79 -3.25 2.00 -15.31
CA ASP A 79 -2.53 2.29 -16.56
C ASP A 79 -1.20 2.99 -16.30
N ASP A 80 -1.04 3.60 -15.11
CA ASP A 80 0.21 4.24 -14.68
C ASP A 80 1.27 3.22 -14.21
N VAL A 81 0.86 2.00 -13.85
CA VAL A 81 1.74 0.99 -13.23
C VAL A 81 2.98 0.68 -14.08
N PRO A 82 2.87 0.40 -15.39
CA PRO A 82 4.04 0.11 -16.23
C PRO A 82 5.05 1.28 -16.24
N GLY A 83 4.56 2.53 -16.23
CA GLY A 83 5.39 3.72 -16.17
C GLY A 83 6.15 3.84 -14.85
N ILE A 84 5.47 3.58 -13.74
CA ILE A 84 6.07 3.59 -12.39
C ILE A 84 7.09 2.46 -12.23
N GLU A 85 6.77 1.24 -12.67
CA GLU A 85 7.70 0.10 -12.66
C GLU A 85 8.96 0.40 -13.49
N SER A 86 8.78 0.95 -14.69
CA SER A 86 9.90 1.38 -15.53
C SER A 86 10.73 2.47 -14.84
N GLY A 87 10.09 3.39 -14.14
CA GLY A 87 10.76 4.39 -13.30
C GLY A 87 11.66 3.75 -12.26
N TYR A 88 11.13 2.84 -11.45
CA TYR A 88 11.93 2.13 -10.44
C TYR A 88 13.08 1.34 -11.07
N ARG A 89 12.84 0.61 -12.17
CA ARG A 89 13.89 -0.13 -12.88
C ARG A 89 14.98 0.78 -13.43
N ARG A 90 14.61 1.96 -13.92
CA ARG A 90 15.55 2.95 -14.44
C ARG A 90 16.46 3.49 -13.34
N PHE A 91 15.89 3.89 -12.21
CA PHE A 91 16.60 4.53 -11.10
C PHE A 91 17.15 3.56 -10.05
N ALA A 92 16.95 2.26 -10.23
CA ALA A 92 17.47 1.23 -9.33
C ALA A 92 19.00 1.26 -9.24
N PRO A 93 19.57 1.17 -8.01
CA PRO A 93 21.01 1.05 -7.81
C PRO A 93 21.58 -0.16 -8.55
N LYS A 94 22.81 -0.05 -9.07
CA LYS A 94 23.46 -1.12 -9.86
C LYS A 94 23.42 -2.50 -9.19
N LYS A 95 23.56 -2.55 -7.87
CA LYS A 95 23.52 -3.80 -7.07
C LYS A 95 22.13 -4.44 -7.04
N LEU A 96 21.06 -3.65 -7.10
CA LEU A 96 19.68 -4.12 -7.05
C LEU A 96 19.15 -4.56 -8.42
N ARG A 97 19.64 -3.96 -9.51
CA ARG A 97 19.13 -4.20 -10.87
C ARG A 97 18.98 -5.67 -11.28
N PRO A 98 19.91 -6.60 -10.96
CA PRO A 98 19.76 -8.00 -11.32
C PRO A 98 18.59 -8.70 -10.61
N HIS A 99 18.22 -8.21 -9.42
CA HIS A 99 17.22 -8.81 -8.51
C HIS A 99 15.97 -7.95 -8.37
N ILE A 100 15.84 -6.89 -9.18
CA ILE A 100 14.74 -5.93 -8.99
C ILE A 100 13.36 -6.60 -9.15
N THR A 101 13.25 -7.61 -10.00
CA THR A 101 11.99 -8.35 -10.18
C THR A 101 11.57 -9.12 -8.93
N ASP A 102 12.50 -9.46 -8.03
CA ASP A 102 12.20 -10.18 -6.79
C ASP A 102 11.60 -9.25 -5.72
N VAL A 103 11.90 -7.96 -5.83
CA VAL A 103 11.54 -6.92 -4.86
C VAL A 103 10.58 -5.85 -5.40
N LEU A 104 10.25 -5.91 -6.69
CA LEU A 104 9.27 -5.03 -7.32
C LEU A 104 7.94 -5.77 -7.40
N ARG A 105 6.90 -5.21 -6.78
CA ARG A 105 5.56 -5.79 -6.76
C ARG A 105 4.51 -4.75 -7.07
N THR A 106 3.34 -5.20 -7.52
CA THR A 106 2.23 -4.32 -7.90
C THR A 106 0.93 -4.79 -7.25
N ASN A 107 0.08 -3.84 -6.86
CA ASN A 107 -1.29 -4.10 -6.42
C ASN A 107 -2.18 -2.93 -6.86
N LYS A 108 -3.13 -3.18 -7.76
CA LYS A 108 -3.95 -2.15 -8.42
C LYS A 108 -3.09 -1.03 -9.00
N ASN A 109 -3.28 0.20 -8.54
CA ASN A 109 -2.55 1.40 -8.97
C ASN A 109 -1.23 1.62 -8.21
N VAL A 110 -0.78 0.65 -7.40
CA VAL A 110 0.35 0.83 -6.49
C VAL A 110 1.52 -0.05 -6.88
N VAL A 111 2.71 0.54 -6.88
CA VAL A 111 3.98 -0.17 -7.10
C VAL A 111 4.84 -0.07 -5.86
N PHE A 112 5.30 -1.22 -5.37
CA PHE A 112 6.15 -1.38 -4.22
C PHE A 112 7.55 -1.78 -4.69
N LEU A 113 8.56 -1.04 -4.26
CA LEU A 113 9.96 -1.44 -4.37
C LEU A 113 10.51 -1.70 -2.98
N TRP A 114 10.72 -2.97 -2.68
CA TRP A 114 11.32 -3.42 -1.44
C TRP A 114 12.85 -3.36 -1.52
N THR A 115 13.52 -3.16 -0.39
CA THR A 115 14.98 -3.18 -0.34
C THR A 115 15.50 -4.61 -0.30
N VAL A 116 14.79 -5.49 0.41
CA VAL A 116 14.98 -6.94 0.43
C VAL A 116 13.64 -7.64 0.26
N THR A 117 13.65 -8.87 -0.25
CA THR A 117 12.42 -9.65 -0.43
C THR A 117 11.75 -9.87 0.93
N PRO A 118 10.55 -9.29 1.16
CA PRO A 118 9.85 -9.45 2.43
C PRO A 118 9.24 -10.86 2.53
N PRO A 119 9.02 -11.37 3.76
CA PRO A 119 8.21 -12.55 3.96
C PRO A 119 6.72 -12.21 3.71
N SER A 120 5.91 -13.24 3.45
CA SER A 120 4.50 -13.05 3.06
C SER A 120 3.69 -12.28 4.11
N GLU A 121 3.95 -12.49 5.41
CA GLU A 121 3.26 -11.77 6.48
C GLU A 121 3.48 -10.25 6.43
N GLU A 122 4.66 -9.79 6.02
CA GLU A 122 4.96 -8.36 5.90
C GLU A 122 4.26 -7.76 4.67
N ILE A 123 4.20 -8.52 3.57
CA ILE A 123 3.43 -8.14 2.37
C ILE A 123 1.94 -7.98 2.74
N ASP A 124 1.37 -9.00 3.38
CA ASP A 124 -0.05 -9.04 3.73
C ASP A 124 -0.41 -7.92 4.73
N ALA A 125 0.47 -7.65 5.70
CA ALA A 125 0.30 -6.55 6.64
C ALA A 125 0.24 -5.18 5.93
N VAL A 126 1.16 -4.92 4.99
CA VAL A 126 1.16 -3.67 4.21
C VAL A 126 -0.05 -3.61 3.29
N TYR A 127 -0.44 -4.71 2.65
CA TYR A 127 -1.60 -4.77 1.77
C TYR A 127 -2.92 -4.55 2.52
N GLY A 128 -3.03 -5.08 3.74
CA GLY A 128 -4.16 -4.82 4.64
C GLY A 128 -4.32 -3.35 5.04
N CYS A 129 -3.28 -2.55 4.83
CA CYS A 129 -3.31 -1.11 5.06
C CYS A 129 -3.53 -0.26 3.82
N LEU A 130 -3.71 -0.84 2.63
CA LEU A 130 -4.04 -0.08 1.43
C LEU A 130 -5.42 0.57 1.58
N LYS A 131 -5.46 1.89 1.40
CA LYS A 131 -6.65 2.74 1.50
C LYS A 131 -6.67 3.75 0.36
N GLY A 132 -7.87 4.04 -0.14
CA GLY A 132 -8.12 4.92 -1.29
C GLY A 132 -8.92 6.13 -0.89
#